data_AF-A0A517PDQ3-F1
#
_entry.id   AF-A0A517PDQ3-F1
#
_cell.length_a   1.000
_cell.length_b   1.000
_cell.length_c   1.000
_cell.angle_alpha   90.00
_cell.angle_beta   90.00
_cell.angle_gamma   90.00
#
_symmetry.space_group_name_H-M   'P 1'
#
loop_
_entity.id
_entity.type
_entity.pdbx_description
1 polymer ?
#
loop_
_entity_poly.entity_id
_entity_poly.type
_entity_poly.pdbx_seq_one_letter_code
_entity_poly.pdbx_strand_id
1 'polypeptide(L)'
;MGFEDRDYAWGSPSRRVFLGGGNRAVKAIIAICAAIFVLQLLTQRAPQIYGEPPLRGLFGLDPSFLALGQVWRLVTYGFLHDEGQLLHIVFNMLWLWGLGQSVESRVGSREFVLFYLAALLSGGLVFSALELIPAFSPGAGAATATCVGASGAVMGVIMLSALWDPHRPISLIFITVPLWLIATVYGVIETFAVLSRIGAGRVAADGVAHGAHFGGLLLGWAYYKLQWNFEGGLDRVTGRLPRFTFSGLKRSVGAGPKVRIHRPDAAEDDGDGDDLERRADAVLAKLHASGESSLTRRERATLKLYSERARAKRERG
;
A
#
# COMPACT_ATOMS: atom_id res chain seq x y z
N MET A 1 -5.17 7.76 -56.08
CA MET A 1 -5.58 7.50 -54.69
C MET A 1 -4.32 7.15 -53.92
N GLY A 2 -3.72 8.15 -53.28
CA GLY A 2 -2.38 8.08 -52.72
C GLY A 2 -2.40 7.87 -51.21
N PHE A 3 -1.64 6.87 -50.76
CA PHE A 3 -0.67 6.89 -49.65
C PHE A 3 -0.96 7.62 -48.32
N GLU A 4 -2.19 7.97 -47.95
CA GLU A 4 -2.47 8.76 -46.72
C GLU A 4 -3.16 8.02 -45.56
N ASP A 5 -3.36 6.71 -45.58
CA ASP A 5 -4.01 6.01 -44.45
C ASP A 5 -3.11 4.97 -43.79
N ARG A 6 -2.12 5.41 -43.00
CA ARG A 6 -1.50 4.58 -41.95
C ARG A 6 -1.13 5.42 -40.74
N ASP A 7 -2.10 5.57 -39.86
CA ASP A 7 -1.92 6.02 -38.48
C ASP A 7 -0.93 5.11 -37.74
N TYR A 8 0.28 5.61 -37.51
CA TYR A 8 1.16 5.04 -36.49
C TYR A 8 0.68 5.49 -35.12
N ALA A 9 -0.27 4.75 -34.57
CA ALA A 9 -0.58 4.77 -33.14
C ALA A 9 0.60 4.14 -32.37
N TRP A 10 1.66 4.94 -32.18
CA TRP A 10 2.69 4.61 -31.21
C TRP A 10 2.05 4.67 -29.82
N GLY A 11 1.90 3.48 -29.24
CA GLY A 11 1.42 3.27 -27.89
C GLY A 11 2.15 4.18 -26.90
N SER A 12 1.36 4.75 -26.00
CA SER A 12 1.78 5.53 -24.85
C SER A 12 3.02 4.92 -24.18
N PRO A 13 4.06 5.73 -23.84
CA PRO A 13 5.25 5.21 -23.19
C PRO A 13 4.86 4.61 -21.84
N SER A 14 5.28 3.36 -21.65
CA SER A 14 5.60 2.75 -20.37
C SER A 14 5.50 3.72 -19.19
N ARG A 15 4.49 3.51 -18.32
CA ARG A 15 4.45 4.10 -16.99
C ARG A 15 5.76 3.72 -16.29
N ARG A 16 6.71 4.65 -16.33
CA ARG A 16 7.89 4.65 -15.49
C ARG A 16 7.37 4.52 -14.06
N VAL A 17 7.70 3.40 -13.43
CA VAL A 17 7.53 3.19 -11.99
C VAL A 17 8.33 4.30 -11.32
N PHE A 18 7.62 5.33 -10.86
CA PHE A 18 8.21 6.44 -10.14
C PHE A 18 8.72 5.90 -8.79
N LEU A 19 10.02 5.65 -8.72
CA LEU A 19 10.76 5.46 -7.47
C LEU A 19 10.87 6.81 -6.76
N GLY A 20 9.76 7.29 -6.19
CA GLY A 20 9.75 8.60 -5.52
C GLY A 20 8.37 9.07 -5.10
N GLY A 21 7.85 8.48 -4.01
CA GLY A 21 6.63 8.91 -3.33
C GLY A 21 5.37 8.12 -3.73
N GLY A 22 4.92 7.21 -2.87
CA GLY A 22 3.62 6.54 -3.08
C GLY A 22 3.34 5.27 -2.28
N ASN A 23 4.38 4.54 -1.82
CA ASN A 23 4.19 3.22 -1.21
C ASN A 23 4.87 3.10 0.16
N ARG A 24 4.51 3.97 1.11
CA ARG A 24 5.15 3.98 2.44
C ARG A 24 4.63 2.84 3.31
N ALA A 25 3.35 2.51 3.21
CA ALA A 25 2.73 1.47 4.04
C ALA A 25 3.23 0.08 3.66
N VAL A 26 3.22 -0.27 2.36
CA VAL A 26 3.72 -1.57 1.89
C VAL A 26 5.17 -1.78 2.30
N LYS A 27 6.03 -0.77 2.09
CA LYS A 27 7.45 -0.86 2.48
C LYS A 27 7.62 -1.01 3.99
N ALA A 28 6.83 -0.29 4.79
CA ALA A 28 6.87 -0.39 6.24
C ALA A 28 6.43 -1.79 6.71
N ILE A 29 5.35 -2.34 6.18
CA ILE A 29 4.86 -3.69 6.52
C ILE A 29 5.91 -4.74 6.17
N ILE A 30 6.50 -4.68 4.96
CA ILE A 30 7.57 -5.59 4.55
C ILE A 30 8.77 -5.49 5.49
N ALA A 31 9.20 -4.27 5.83
CA ALA A 31 10.33 -4.06 6.73
C ALA A 31 10.04 -4.60 8.15
N ILE A 32 8.82 -4.42 8.65
CA ILE A 32 8.38 -4.95 9.95
C ILE A 32 8.40 -6.49 9.93
N CYS A 33 7.80 -7.12 8.91
CA CYS A 33 7.81 -8.58 8.78
C CYS A 33 9.25 -9.13 8.69
N ALA A 34 10.12 -8.49 7.91
CA ALA A 34 11.52 -8.89 7.79
C ALA A 34 12.28 -8.74 9.12
N ALA A 35 12.09 -7.62 9.84
CA ALA A 35 12.72 -7.39 11.13
C ALA A 35 12.24 -8.40 12.19
N ILE A 36 10.95 -8.69 12.23
CA ILE A 36 10.36 -9.69 13.14
C ILE A 36 10.89 -11.08 12.78
N PHE A 37 10.98 -11.43 11.51
CA PHE A 37 11.51 -12.73 11.09
C PHE A 37 12.99 -12.90 11.47
N VAL A 38 13.82 -11.85 11.32
CA VAL A 38 15.19 -11.88 11.84
C VAL A 38 15.19 -12.10 13.35
N LEU A 39 14.30 -11.42 14.09
CA LEU A 39 14.17 -11.64 15.54
C LEU A 39 13.72 -13.07 15.88
N GLN A 40 12.83 -13.69 15.08
CA GLN A 40 12.45 -15.10 15.23
C GLN A 40 13.66 -16.02 15.09
N LEU A 41 14.49 -15.81 14.05
CA LEU A 41 15.70 -16.58 13.83
C LEU A 41 16.70 -16.44 15.00
N LEU A 42 16.85 -15.23 15.54
CA LEU A 42 17.74 -14.96 16.68
C LEU A 42 17.24 -15.58 17.99
N THR A 43 15.92 -15.73 18.15
CA THR A 43 15.30 -16.21 19.39
C THR A 43 14.88 -17.69 19.33
N GLN A 44 15.07 -18.37 18.20
CA GLN A 44 14.62 -19.75 17.99
C GLN A 44 15.22 -20.77 18.99
N ARG A 45 16.41 -20.47 19.55
CA ARG A 45 17.11 -21.33 20.53
C ARG A 45 16.89 -20.91 21.99
N ALA A 46 16.13 -19.83 22.22
CA ALA A 46 15.79 -19.38 23.57
C ALA A 46 14.76 -20.33 24.21
N PRO A 47 14.56 -20.28 25.55
CA PRO A 47 13.58 -21.10 26.23
C PRO A 47 12.18 -20.97 25.60
N GLN A 48 11.55 -22.10 25.32
CA GLN A 48 10.23 -22.15 24.69
C GLN A 48 9.16 -21.55 25.60
N ILE A 49 8.17 -20.90 24.98
CA ILE A 49 6.98 -20.37 25.65
C ILE A 49 5.78 -21.11 25.07
N TYR A 50 5.01 -21.76 25.94
CA TYR A 50 3.88 -22.63 25.54
C TYR A 50 4.25 -23.75 24.54
N GLY A 51 5.48 -24.27 24.62
CA GLY A 51 5.97 -25.34 23.73
C GLY A 51 6.44 -24.87 22.35
N GLU A 52 6.45 -23.56 22.11
CA GLU A 52 6.85 -22.93 20.85
C GLU A 52 8.05 -21.99 21.06
N PRO A 53 8.81 -21.66 20.00
CA PRO A 53 9.78 -20.56 20.06
C PRO A 53 9.13 -19.28 20.61
N PRO A 54 9.85 -18.44 21.38
CA PRO A 54 9.24 -17.39 22.19
C PRO A 54 8.26 -16.46 21.44
N LEU A 55 8.64 -15.99 20.24
CA LEU A 55 7.80 -15.10 19.46
C LEU A 55 6.55 -15.81 18.93
N ARG A 56 6.68 -17.05 18.45
CA ARG A 56 5.54 -17.86 18.00
C ARG A 56 4.62 -18.19 19.17
N GLY A 57 5.18 -18.57 20.31
CA GLY A 57 4.44 -18.86 21.54
C GLY A 57 3.65 -17.66 22.06
N LEU A 58 4.19 -16.44 22.00
CA LEU A 58 3.54 -15.23 22.52
C LEU A 58 2.56 -14.55 21.54
N PHE A 59 2.86 -14.60 20.24
CA PHE A 59 2.19 -13.78 19.23
C PHE A 59 1.53 -14.57 18.10
N GLY A 60 1.80 -15.88 17.98
CA GLY A 60 1.14 -16.77 17.02
C GLY A 60 -0.32 -16.99 17.37
N LEU A 61 -1.14 -17.30 16.37
CA LEU A 61 -2.57 -17.51 16.58
C LEU A 61 -2.84 -18.96 16.91
N ASP A 62 -3.05 -19.22 18.18
CA ASP A 62 -3.74 -20.41 18.67
C ASP A 62 -5.08 -19.99 19.30
N PRO A 63 -6.22 -20.48 18.77
CA PRO A 63 -7.56 -20.12 19.25
C PRO A 63 -7.80 -20.39 20.74
N SER A 64 -7.08 -21.33 21.34
CA SER A 64 -7.20 -21.65 22.78
C SER A 64 -6.88 -20.44 23.67
N PHE A 65 -5.90 -19.62 23.28
CA PHE A 65 -5.52 -18.42 24.02
C PHE A 65 -6.48 -17.24 23.83
N LEU A 66 -7.34 -17.27 22.81
CA LEU A 66 -8.36 -16.23 22.62
C LEU A 66 -9.39 -16.27 23.75
N ALA A 67 -9.76 -17.47 24.21
CA ALA A 67 -10.63 -17.66 25.37
C ALA A 67 -9.99 -17.13 26.67
N LEU A 68 -8.66 -17.03 26.72
CA LEU A 68 -7.90 -16.45 27.83
C LEU A 68 -7.69 -14.93 27.69
N GLY A 69 -8.37 -14.28 26.73
CA GLY A 69 -8.31 -12.84 26.51
C GLY A 69 -7.14 -12.36 25.65
N GLN A 70 -6.35 -13.26 25.04
CA GLN A 70 -5.19 -12.90 24.23
C GLN A 70 -5.56 -12.45 22.81
N VAL A 71 -6.45 -11.46 22.70
CA VAL A 71 -7.08 -11.03 21.44
C VAL A 71 -6.11 -10.40 20.43
N TRP A 72 -4.93 -9.93 20.88
CA TRP A 72 -3.89 -9.39 19.99
C TRP A 72 -3.41 -10.43 18.97
N ARG A 73 -3.48 -11.72 19.32
CA ARG A 73 -3.10 -12.85 18.45
C ARG A 73 -3.85 -12.89 17.14
N LEU A 74 -5.06 -12.32 17.09
CA LEU A 74 -5.85 -12.19 15.85
C LEU A 74 -5.21 -11.27 14.80
N VAL A 75 -4.20 -10.50 15.17
CA VAL A 75 -3.48 -9.61 14.26
C VAL A 75 -1.98 -9.92 14.26
N THR A 76 -1.38 -10.16 15.43
CA THR A 76 0.08 -10.31 15.55
C THR A 76 0.62 -11.53 14.80
N TYR A 77 -0.17 -12.59 14.65
CA TYR A 77 0.22 -13.79 13.89
C TYR A 77 0.61 -13.47 12.44
N GLY A 78 0.00 -12.42 11.86
CA GLY A 78 0.23 -11.97 10.50
C GLY A 78 1.61 -11.38 10.24
N PHE A 79 2.40 -11.14 11.28
CA PHE A 79 3.76 -10.62 11.17
C PHE A 79 4.85 -11.67 11.44
N LEU A 80 4.46 -12.82 11.98
CA LEU A 80 5.34 -13.97 12.19
C LEU A 80 5.37 -14.82 10.94
N HIS A 81 6.48 -15.51 10.71
CA HIS A 81 6.62 -16.49 9.63
C HIS A 81 7.27 -17.77 10.16
N ASP A 82 7.07 -18.88 9.47
CA ASP A 82 7.69 -20.15 9.83
C ASP A 82 9.22 -20.09 9.63
N GLU A 83 9.97 -20.30 10.71
CA GLU A 83 11.44 -20.26 10.73
C GLU A 83 12.08 -21.39 9.91
N GLY A 84 11.37 -22.51 9.71
CA GLY A 84 11.82 -23.64 8.91
C GLY A 84 11.60 -23.47 7.41
N GLN A 85 10.82 -22.47 6.99
CA GLN A 85 10.39 -22.30 5.59
C GLN A 85 10.66 -20.88 5.07
N LEU A 86 11.92 -20.56 4.76
CA LEU A 86 12.33 -19.23 4.27
C LEU A 86 11.54 -18.75 3.04
N LEU A 87 11.19 -19.67 2.13
CA LEU A 87 10.42 -19.30 0.93
C LEU A 87 9.02 -18.76 1.26
N HIS A 88 8.43 -19.15 2.40
CA HIS A 88 7.12 -18.66 2.83
C HIS A 88 7.11 -17.13 3.00
N ILE A 89 8.07 -16.57 3.75
CA ILE A 89 8.18 -15.11 3.91
C ILE A 89 8.52 -14.44 2.58
N VAL A 90 9.42 -15.02 1.78
CA VAL A 90 9.83 -14.44 0.49
C VAL A 90 8.61 -14.30 -0.43
N PHE A 91 7.81 -15.34 -0.61
CA PHE A 91 6.63 -15.28 -1.48
C PHE A 91 5.55 -14.32 -0.95
N ASN A 92 5.30 -14.27 0.36
CA ASN A 92 4.39 -13.28 0.94
C ASN A 92 4.83 -11.86 0.63
N MET A 93 6.11 -11.55 0.84
CA MET A 93 6.65 -10.21 0.59
C MET A 93 6.68 -9.88 -0.91
N LEU A 94 6.93 -10.84 -1.80
CA LEU A 94 6.88 -10.64 -3.25
C LEU A 94 5.48 -10.27 -3.72
N TRP A 95 4.45 -11.01 -3.29
CA TRP A 95 3.07 -10.67 -3.61
C TRP A 95 2.65 -9.32 -3.05
N LEU A 96 2.99 -9.05 -1.79
CA LEU A 96 2.70 -7.78 -1.14
C LEU A 96 3.41 -6.60 -1.83
N TRP A 97 4.66 -6.78 -2.23
CA TRP A 97 5.41 -5.77 -2.96
C TRP A 97 4.85 -5.54 -4.37
N GLY A 98 4.54 -6.60 -5.11
CA GLY A 98 4.07 -6.50 -6.49
C GLY A 98 2.65 -5.96 -6.63
N LEU A 99 1.72 -6.46 -5.82
CA LEU A 99 0.30 -6.08 -5.89
C LEU A 99 -0.08 -5.03 -4.85
N GLY A 100 0.44 -5.12 -3.64
CA GLY A 100 0.09 -4.20 -2.55
C GLY A 100 0.40 -2.74 -2.88
N GLN A 101 1.46 -2.47 -3.63
CA GLN A 101 1.76 -1.12 -4.12
C GLN A 101 0.67 -0.56 -5.03
N SER A 102 0.09 -1.40 -5.87
CA SER A 102 -0.99 -0.99 -6.77
C SER A 102 -2.26 -0.70 -5.98
N VAL A 103 -2.55 -1.49 -4.95
CA VAL A 103 -3.66 -1.24 -4.02
C VAL A 103 -3.42 0.06 -3.24
N GLU A 104 -2.25 0.22 -2.60
CA GLU A 104 -1.87 1.42 -1.83
C GLU A 104 -1.99 2.70 -2.67
N SER A 105 -1.54 2.67 -3.94
CA SER A 105 -1.63 3.83 -4.83
C SER A 105 -3.07 4.25 -5.17
N ARG A 106 -4.04 3.32 -5.09
CA ARG A 106 -5.46 3.56 -5.39
C ARG A 106 -6.23 4.05 -4.17
N VAL A 107 -5.96 3.47 -2.99
CA VAL A 107 -6.73 3.78 -1.76
C VAL A 107 -6.01 4.76 -0.82
N GLY A 108 -4.70 4.95 -0.97
CA GLY A 108 -3.86 5.71 -0.06
C GLY A 108 -3.24 4.86 1.05
N SER A 109 -2.13 5.34 1.63
CA SER A 109 -1.35 4.58 2.62
C SER A 109 -2.12 4.24 3.90
N ARG A 110 -2.95 5.17 4.41
CA ARG A 110 -3.69 4.96 5.67
C ARG A 110 -4.78 3.89 5.47
N GLU A 111 -5.60 4.04 4.44
CA GLU A 111 -6.62 3.04 4.09
C GLU A 111 -6.01 1.67 3.79
N PHE A 112 -4.86 1.62 3.11
CA PHE A 112 -4.16 0.36 2.85
C PHE A 112 -3.77 -0.37 4.14
N VAL A 113 -3.25 0.34 5.14
CA VAL A 113 -2.93 -0.27 6.44
C VAL A 113 -4.20 -0.80 7.12
N LEU A 114 -5.28 -0.02 7.11
CA LEU A 114 -6.56 -0.46 7.71
C LEU A 114 -7.11 -1.70 7.00
N PHE A 115 -7.10 -1.70 5.67
CA PHE A 115 -7.46 -2.85 4.87
C PHE A 115 -6.59 -4.08 5.19
N TYR A 116 -5.27 -3.91 5.23
CA TYR A 116 -4.32 -5.00 5.53
C TYR A 116 -4.58 -5.61 6.91
N LEU A 117 -4.76 -4.78 7.94
CA LEU A 117 -5.04 -5.23 9.30
C LEU A 117 -6.43 -5.87 9.42
N ALA A 118 -7.43 -5.32 8.73
CA ALA A 118 -8.76 -5.93 8.67
C ALA A 118 -8.68 -7.31 8.00
N ALA A 119 -7.85 -7.47 6.96
CA ALA A 119 -7.66 -8.75 6.26
C ALA A 119 -6.99 -9.80 7.15
N LEU A 120 -5.98 -9.39 7.94
CA LEU A 120 -5.40 -10.25 8.97
C LEU A 120 -6.44 -10.66 10.01
N LEU A 121 -7.22 -9.69 10.52
CA LEU A 121 -8.26 -9.93 11.51
C LEU A 121 -9.32 -10.89 10.97
N SER A 122 -9.80 -10.67 9.75
CA SER A 122 -10.80 -11.53 9.11
C SER A 122 -10.25 -12.95 8.91
N GLY A 123 -9.02 -13.09 8.43
CA GLY A 123 -8.33 -14.38 8.34
C GLY A 123 -8.21 -15.07 9.69
N GLY A 124 -7.77 -14.35 10.72
CA GLY A 124 -7.59 -14.90 12.06
C GLY A 124 -8.91 -15.33 12.69
N LEU A 125 -9.99 -14.57 12.48
CA LEU A 125 -11.33 -14.91 12.94
C LEU A 125 -11.89 -16.15 12.24
N VAL A 126 -11.77 -16.24 10.91
CA VAL A 126 -12.24 -17.40 10.15
C VAL A 126 -11.43 -18.64 10.53
N PHE A 127 -10.11 -18.54 10.60
CA PHE A 127 -9.25 -19.62 11.08
C PHE A 127 -9.68 -20.10 12.48
N SER A 128 -9.84 -19.17 13.43
CA SER A 128 -10.23 -19.51 14.79
C SER A 128 -11.62 -20.13 14.86
N ALA A 129 -12.58 -19.62 14.09
CA ALA A 129 -13.91 -20.20 14.04
C ALA A 129 -13.88 -21.65 13.52
N LEU A 130 -13.11 -21.93 12.46
CA LEU A 130 -12.99 -23.28 11.92
C LEU A 130 -12.28 -24.25 12.88
N GLU A 131 -11.25 -23.79 13.60
CA GLU A 131 -10.58 -24.63 14.61
C GLU A 131 -11.45 -24.90 15.84
N LEU A 132 -12.31 -23.95 16.23
CA LEU A 132 -13.20 -24.09 17.39
C LEU A 132 -14.47 -24.91 17.10
N ILE A 133 -14.84 -25.09 15.83
CA ILE A 133 -16.01 -25.90 15.46
C ILE A 133 -15.57 -27.36 15.29
N PRO A 134 -16.07 -28.31 16.12
CA PRO A 134 -15.63 -29.71 16.07
C PRO A 134 -15.79 -30.39 14.71
N ALA A 135 -16.80 -29.99 13.92
CA ALA A 135 -17.03 -30.50 12.57
C ALA A 135 -15.90 -30.18 11.58
N PHE A 136 -15.11 -29.14 11.85
CA PHE A 136 -13.97 -28.71 11.04
C PHE A 136 -12.61 -29.06 11.68
N SER A 137 -12.60 -29.49 12.94
CA SER A 137 -11.40 -29.96 13.65
C SER A 137 -11.56 -31.40 14.18
N PRO A 138 -11.71 -32.40 13.27
CA PRO A 138 -11.83 -33.81 13.66
C PRO A 138 -10.50 -34.33 14.23
N GLY A 139 -10.29 -34.10 15.53
CA GLY A 139 -9.03 -34.40 16.21
C GLY A 139 -8.60 -33.42 17.29
N ALA A 140 -9.49 -32.49 17.69
CA ALA A 140 -9.29 -31.40 18.67
C ALA A 140 -8.79 -31.78 20.10
N GLY A 141 -8.24 -32.98 20.29
CA GLY A 141 -7.43 -33.35 21.45
C GLY A 141 -5.91 -33.24 21.22
N ALA A 142 -5.45 -32.96 20.00
CA ALA A 142 -4.07 -32.62 19.70
C ALA A 142 -3.87 -31.09 19.74
N ALA A 143 -2.68 -30.63 20.14
CA ALA A 143 -2.33 -29.21 20.15
C ALA A 143 -2.70 -28.55 18.81
N THR A 144 -3.52 -27.51 18.87
CA THR A 144 -3.90 -26.68 17.72
C THR A 144 -2.63 -26.14 17.07
N ALA A 145 -2.48 -26.35 15.77
CA ALA A 145 -1.33 -25.83 15.05
C ALA A 145 -1.34 -24.29 15.12
N THR A 146 -0.31 -23.71 15.73
CA THR A 146 -0.17 -22.25 15.83
C THR A 146 -0.11 -21.64 14.43
N CYS A 147 -1.10 -20.82 14.08
CA CYS A 147 -1.14 -20.12 12.80
C CYS A 147 -0.17 -18.92 12.82
N VAL A 148 0.61 -18.78 11.74
CA VAL A 148 1.54 -17.67 11.50
C VAL A 148 1.56 -17.34 10.01
N GLY A 149 1.77 -16.07 9.65
CA GLY A 149 2.02 -15.65 8.27
C GLY A 149 1.16 -14.48 7.82
N ALA A 150 1.75 -13.59 7.04
CA ALA A 150 1.07 -12.46 6.39
C ALA A 150 0.07 -12.89 5.30
N SER A 151 0.05 -14.17 4.94
CA SER A 151 -0.62 -14.72 3.77
C SER A 151 -2.12 -14.44 3.75
N GLY A 152 -2.82 -14.43 4.89
CA GLY A 152 -4.23 -14.03 4.95
C GLY A 152 -4.47 -12.62 4.37
N ALA A 153 -3.67 -11.64 4.78
CA ALA A 153 -3.78 -10.28 4.22
C ALA A 153 -3.30 -10.19 2.77
N VAL A 154 -2.25 -10.96 2.41
CA VAL A 154 -1.77 -11.05 1.03
C VAL A 154 -2.86 -11.60 0.10
N MET A 155 -3.61 -12.62 0.53
CA MET A 155 -4.76 -13.14 -0.21
C MET A 155 -5.85 -12.08 -0.40
N GLY A 156 -6.13 -11.27 0.62
CA GLY A 156 -7.00 -10.11 0.49
C GLY A 156 -6.51 -9.11 -0.56
N VAL A 157 -5.20 -8.80 -0.57
CA VAL A 157 -4.57 -7.94 -1.58
C VAL A 157 -4.67 -8.54 -2.99
N ILE A 158 -4.45 -9.85 -3.15
CA ILE A 158 -4.58 -10.56 -4.42
C ILE A 158 -6.01 -10.46 -4.94
N MET A 159 -7.00 -10.80 -4.10
CA MET A 159 -8.42 -10.74 -4.45
C MET A 159 -8.83 -9.31 -4.86
N LEU A 160 -8.50 -8.32 -4.03
CA LEU A 160 -8.86 -6.93 -4.31
C LEU A 160 -8.20 -6.42 -5.60
N SER A 161 -6.93 -6.78 -5.82
CA SER A 161 -6.22 -6.44 -7.06
C SER A 161 -6.85 -7.10 -8.29
N ALA A 162 -7.25 -8.38 -8.18
CA ALA A 162 -7.90 -9.11 -9.26
C ALA A 162 -9.28 -8.55 -9.61
N LEU A 163 -10.04 -8.08 -8.62
CA LEU A 163 -11.35 -7.47 -8.86
C LEU A 163 -11.24 -6.10 -9.55
N TRP A 164 -10.15 -5.38 -9.26
CA TRP A 164 -9.88 -4.07 -9.84
C TRP A 164 -9.20 -4.08 -11.20
N ASP A 165 -8.41 -5.11 -11.48
CA ASP A 165 -7.64 -5.24 -12.72
C ASP A 165 -7.47 -6.73 -13.08
N PRO A 166 -8.57 -7.40 -13.48
CA PRO A 166 -8.60 -8.85 -13.64
C PRO A 166 -7.65 -9.35 -14.73
N HIS A 167 -7.49 -8.59 -15.82
CA HIS A 167 -6.66 -8.98 -16.95
C HIS A 167 -5.21 -8.53 -16.84
N ARG A 168 -4.80 -7.97 -15.69
CA ARG A 168 -3.40 -7.61 -15.45
C ARG A 168 -2.50 -8.84 -15.65
N PRO A 169 -1.52 -8.78 -16.56
CA PRO A 169 -0.57 -9.88 -16.73
C PRO A 169 0.37 -9.96 -15.53
N ILE A 170 0.47 -11.13 -14.93
CA ILE A 170 1.41 -11.45 -13.86
C ILE A 170 2.38 -12.51 -14.37
N SER A 171 3.66 -12.14 -14.44
CA SER A 171 4.72 -13.05 -14.85
C SER A 171 5.20 -13.88 -13.66
N LEU A 172 4.93 -15.18 -13.71
CA LEU A 172 5.39 -16.21 -12.80
C LEU A 172 6.59 -16.93 -13.42
N ILE A 173 7.82 -16.52 -13.10
CA ILE A 173 9.10 -17.07 -13.61
C ILE A 173 9.15 -17.26 -15.14
N PHE A 174 8.49 -18.28 -15.70
CA PHE A 174 8.41 -18.61 -17.13
C PHE A 174 7.00 -18.50 -17.75
N ILE A 175 5.94 -18.32 -16.96
CA ILE A 175 4.55 -18.29 -17.44
C ILE A 175 3.93 -16.95 -17.06
N THR A 176 3.24 -16.30 -18.00
CA THR A 176 2.44 -15.11 -17.69
C THR A 176 0.96 -15.49 -17.68
N VAL A 177 0.28 -15.21 -16.57
CA VAL A 177 -1.14 -15.49 -16.38
C VAL A 177 -1.89 -14.22 -16.01
N PRO A 178 -3.18 -14.10 -16.37
CA PRO A 178 -3.99 -12.97 -15.93
C PRO A 178 -4.29 -13.09 -14.42
N LEU A 179 -4.33 -11.95 -13.73
CA LEU A 179 -4.51 -11.89 -12.27
C LEU A 179 -5.83 -12.52 -11.79
N TRP A 180 -6.91 -12.45 -12.57
CA TRP A 180 -8.18 -13.11 -12.24
C TRP A 180 -8.00 -14.62 -12.06
N LEU A 181 -7.18 -15.26 -12.91
CA LEU A 181 -6.97 -16.70 -12.86
C LEU A 181 -6.23 -17.09 -11.57
N ILE A 182 -5.24 -16.30 -11.15
CA ILE A 182 -4.55 -16.50 -9.88
C ILE A 182 -5.53 -16.43 -8.70
N ALA A 183 -6.37 -15.40 -8.64
CA ALA A 183 -7.34 -15.23 -7.57
C ALA A 183 -8.38 -16.36 -7.57
N THR A 184 -8.84 -16.82 -8.75
CA THR A 184 -9.76 -17.95 -8.88
C THR A 184 -9.11 -19.25 -8.42
N VAL A 185 -7.88 -19.54 -8.84
CA VAL A 185 -7.17 -20.76 -8.43
C VAL A 185 -6.96 -20.81 -6.92
N TYR A 186 -6.48 -19.72 -6.31
CA TYR A 186 -6.40 -19.65 -4.84
C TYR A 186 -7.78 -19.79 -4.21
N GLY A 187 -8.80 -19.08 -4.68
CA GLY A 187 -10.16 -19.20 -4.16
C GLY A 187 -10.70 -20.63 -4.18
N VAL A 188 -10.50 -21.37 -5.28
CA VAL A 188 -10.92 -22.77 -5.40
C VAL A 188 -10.12 -23.67 -4.45
N ILE A 189 -8.79 -23.53 -4.41
CA ILE A 189 -7.92 -24.34 -3.53
C ILE A 189 -8.31 -24.12 -2.07
N GLU A 190 -8.41 -22.87 -1.62
CA GLU A 190 -8.72 -22.54 -0.23
C GLU A 190 -10.12 -23.00 0.16
N THR A 191 -11.10 -22.83 -0.73
CA THR A 191 -12.47 -23.31 -0.50
C THR A 191 -12.52 -24.83 -0.41
N PHE A 192 -11.87 -25.53 -1.34
CA PHE A 192 -11.80 -26.99 -1.34
C PHE A 192 -11.10 -27.50 -0.08
N ALA A 193 -9.99 -26.90 0.32
CA ALA A 193 -9.26 -27.27 1.53
C ALA A 193 -10.11 -27.10 2.78
N VAL A 194 -10.82 -25.98 2.93
CA VAL A 194 -11.75 -25.75 4.06
C VAL A 194 -12.90 -26.77 4.05
N LEU A 195 -13.52 -27.02 2.90
CA LEU A 195 -14.64 -27.96 2.80
C LEU A 195 -14.20 -29.42 3.00
N SER A 196 -12.99 -29.78 2.59
CA SER A 196 -12.44 -31.13 2.76
C SER A 196 -12.26 -31.52 4.22
N ARG A 197 -12.23 -30.55 5.14
CA ARG A 197 -12.20 -30.78 6.60
C ARG A 197 -13.55 -31.22 7.17
N ILE A 198 -14.65 -31.05 6.42
CA ILE A 198 -16.00 -31.42 6.85
C ILE A 198 -16.21 -32.92 6.60
N GLY A 199 -16.48 -33.68 7.66
CA GLY A 199 -16.94 -35.07 7.56
C GLY A 199 -15.91 -36.10 7.08
N ALA A 200 -14.78 -35.67 6.52
CA ALA A 200 -13.63 -36.53 6.29
C ALA A 200 -12.91 -36.78 7.62
N GLY A 201 -12.76 -38.05 8.02
CA GLY A 201 -11.81 -38.41 9.08
C GLY A 201 -10.41 -37.88 8.76
N ARG A 202 -9.59 -37.63 9.79
CA ARG A 202 -8.25 -37.01 9.76
C ARG A 202 -7.64 -36.88 8.35
N VAL A 203 -7.99 -35.82 7.62
CA VAL A 203 -7.17 -35.36 6.50
C VAL A 203 -5.86 -34.92 7.12
N ALA A 204 -4.74 -35.44 6.62
CA ALA A 204 -3.42 -35.04 7.14
C ALA A 204 -3.31 -33.51 7.04
N ALA A 205 -3.01 -32.87 8.17
CA ALA A 205 -2.75 -31.44 8.18
C ALA A 205 -1.50 -31.18 7.34
N ASP A 206 -1.63 -30.38 6.29
CA ASP A 206 -0.52 -29.99 5.40
C ASP A 206 0.28 -28.79 5.95
N GLY A 207 -0.06 -28.33 7.15
CA GLY A 207 0.58 -27.20 7.81
C GLY A 207 0.14 -25.84 7.28
N VAL A 208 -0.85 -25.78 6.37
CA VAL A 208 -1.34 -24.54 5.77
C VAL A 208 -2.59 -24.04 6.49
N ALA A 209 -2.59 -22.76 6.87
CA ALA A 209 -3.71 -22.11 7.53
C ALA A 209 -4.82 -21.69 6.53
N HIS A 210 -5.42 -22.66 5.84
CA HIS A 210 -6.42 -22.42 4.79
C HIS A 210 -7.60 -21.53 5.22
N GLY A 211 -8.03 -21.65 6.48
CA GLY A 211 -9.06 -20.77 7.04
C GLY A 211 -8.65 -19.29 7.05
N ALA A 212 -7.38 -19.00 7.33
CA ALA A 212 -6.86 -17.63 7.33
C ALA A 212 -6.79 -17.06 5.91
N HIS A 213 -6.36 -17.86 4.94
CA HIS A 213 -6.35 -17.47 3.52
C HIS A 213 -7.77 -17.19 3.02
N PHE A 214 -8.71 -18.10 3.31
CA PHE A 214 -10.11 -17.95 2.92
C PHE A 214 -10.73 -16.67 3.51
N GLY A 215 -10.52 -16.39 4.80
CA GLY A 215 -10.99 -15.15 5.43
C GLY A 215 -10.38 -13.90 4.78
N GLY A 216 -9.10 -13.95 4.41
CA GLY A 216 -8.44 -12.91 3.63
C GLY A 216 -9.09 -12.64 2.27
N LEU A 217 -9.31 -13.69 1.47
CA LEU A 217 -10.00 -13.60 0.18
C LEU A 217 -11.41 -13.03 0.35
N LEU A 218 -12.15 -13.51 1.35
CA LEU A 218 -13.51 -13.05 1.66
C LEU A 218 -13.53 -11.55 1.97
N LEU A 219 -12.59 -11.05 2.78
CA LEU A 219 -12.51 -9.62 3.07
C LEU A 219 -12.14 -8.82 1.81
N GLY A 220 -11.18 -9.27 1.01
CA GLY A 220 -10.82 -8.61 -0.24
C GLY A 220 -12.02 -8.45 -1.19
N TRP A 221 -12.83 -9.51 -1.31
CA TRP A 221 -14.08 -9.48 -2.05
C TRP A 221 -15.12 -8.55 -1.42
N ALA A 222 -15.32 -8.63 -0.11
CA ALA A 222 -16.32 -7.83 0.61
C ALA A 222 -15.98 -6.33 0.54
N TYR A 223 -14.71 -5.97 0.73
CA TYR A 223 -14.22 -4.59 0.60
C TYR A 223 -14.56 -4.02 -0.78
N TYR A 224 -14.30 -4.78 -1.84
CA TYR A 224 -14.66 -4.39 -3.21
C TYR A 224 -16.17 -4.30 -3.41
N LYS A 225 -16.96 -5.29 -2.97
CA LYS A 225 -18.40 -5.31 -3.23
C LYS A 225 -19.16 -4.26 -2.43
N LEU A 226 -18.77 -4.04 -1.19
CA LEU A 226 -19.42 -3.10 -0.27
C LEU A 226 -18.84 -1.69 -0.40
N GLN A 227 -17.82 -1.50 -1.24
CA GLN A 227 -17.15 -0.21 -1.47
C GLN A 227 -16.73 0.44 -0.14
N TRP A 228 -16.13 -0.36 0.73
CA TRP A 228 -15.74 0.10 2.06
C TRP A 228 -14.68 1.19 1.99
N ASN A 229 -14.74 2.08 3.00
CA ASN A 229 -13.76 3.11 3.27
C ASN A 229 -13.61 3.20 4.78
N PHE A 230 -12.64 2.48 5.32
CA PHE A 230 -12.40 2.35 6.74
C PHE A 230 -11.92 3.66 7.37
N GLU A 231 -11.08 4.41 6.67
CA GLU A 231 -10.61 5.74 7.08
C GLU A 231 -11.78 6.70 7.27
N GLY A 232 -12.66 6.81 6.28
CA GLY A 232 -13.86 7.64 6.38
C GLY A 232 -14.83 7.17 7.47
N GLY A 233 -14.94 5.85 7.70
CA GLY A 233 -15.71 5.28 8.80
C GLY A 233 -15.14 5.65 10.17
N LEU A 234 -13.83 5.48 10.34
CA LEU A 234 -13.13 5.79 11.58
C LEU A 234 -13.17 7.28 11.89
N ASP A 235 -13.03 8.13 10.88
CA ASP A 235 -13.10 9.58 11.04
C ASP A 235 -14.51 10.06 11.40
N ARG A 236 -15.58 9.35 10.98
CA ARG A 236 -16.96 9.64 11.44
C ARG A 236 -17.18 9.29 12.91
N VAL A 237 -16.56 8.21 13.40
CA VAL A 237 -16.67 7.76 14.80
C VAL A 237 -15.79 8.64 15.70
N THR A 238 -14.53 8.82 15.32
CA THR A 238 -13.53 9.55 16.11
C THR A 238 -13.64 11.06 15.96
N GLY A 239 -14.15 11.57 14.83
CA GLY A 239 -14.43 12.99 14.63
C GLY A 239 -15.57 13.53 15.49
N ARG A 240 -16.38 12.64 16.09
CA ARG A 240 -17.38 12.97 17.12
C ARG A 240 -16.81 12.97 18.54
N LEU A 241 -15.63 12.40 18.75
CA LEU A 241 -14.93 12.49 20.03
C LEU A 241 -14.18 13.83 20.09
N PRO A 242 -14.22 14.55 21.23
CA PRO A 242 -13.41 15.75 21.38
C PRO A 242 -11.95 15.35 21.17
N ARG A 243 -11.30 15.94 20.16
CA ARG A 243 -9.86 15.78 19.95
C ARG A 243 -9.17 16.42 21.15
N PHE A 244 -8.80 15.59 22.13
CA PHE A 244 -7.85 15.97 23.17
C PHE A 244 -6.49 16.17 22.50
N THR A 245 -6.32 17.34 21.91
CA THR A 245 -5.02 17.84 21.52
C THR A 245 -4.27 18.11 22.81
N PHE A 246 -3.26 17.30 23.11
CA PHE A 246 -2.24 17.66 24.08
C PHE A 246 -1.47 18.87 23.52
N SER A 247 -2.04 20.07 23.67
CA SER A 247 -1.40 21.32 23.25
C SER A 247 -0.23 21.71 24.16
N GLY A 248 0.01 20.96 25.24
CA GLY A 248 1.00 21.24 26.28
C GLY A 248 2.42 20.73 26.03
N LEU A 249 2.72 20.02 24.94
CA LEU A 249 4.09 19.61 24.62
C LEU A 249 4.51 20.07 23.22
N LYS A 250 4.34 21.36 22.95
CA LYS A 250 5.16 22.04 21.94
C LYS A 250 6.60 22.10 22.46
N ARG A 251 7.34 21.04 22.16
CA ARG A 251 8.80 21.03 22.12
C ARG A 251 9.22 22.29 21.35
N SER A 252 9.95 23.19 22.01
CA SER A 252 10.51 24.39 21.41
C SER A 252 11.59 23.97 20.41
N VAL A 253 11.19 23.55 19.22
CA VAL A 253 12.06 23.54 18.06
C VAL A 253 11.85 24.90 17.41
N GLY A 254 12.92 25.69 17.41
CA GLY A 254 12.92 27.11 17.13
C GLY A 254 12.05 27.49 15.93
N ALA A 255 11.24 28.53 16.15
CA ALA A 255 10.62 29.26 15.06
C ALA A 255 11.74 29.77 14.15
N GLY A 256 11.89 29.14 12.98
CA GLY A 256 12.62 29.74 11.88
C GLY A 256 12.04 31.13 11.58
N PRO A 257 12.84 32.06 11.02
CA PRO A 257 12.39 33.43 10.81
C PRO A 257 11.08 33.41 10.02
N LYS A 258 10.06 34.13 10.52
CA LYS A 258 8.83 34.38 9.75
C LYS A 258 9.21 35.22 8.53
N VAL A 259 9.53 34.54 7.43
CA VAL A 259 9.58 35.19 6.12
C VAL A 259 8.16 35.60 5.79
N ARG A 260 7.85 36.88 6.03
CA ARG A 260 6.66 37.52 5.48
C ARG A 260 6.84 37.49 3.96
N ILE A 261 6.18 36.55 3.30
CA ILE A 261 6.00 36.62 1.85
C ILE A 261 5.05 37.79 1.65
N HIS A 262 5.64 38.94 1.35
CA HIS A 262 4.91 40.09 0.83
C HIS A 262 4.36 39.64 -0.52
N ARG A 263 3.07 39.28 -0.56
CA ARG A 263 2.32 39.39 -1.79
C ARG A 263 2.19 40.89 -2.01
N PRO A 264 2.66 41.44 -3.14
CA PRO A 264 2.23 42.77 -3.49
C PRO A 264 0.72 42.65 -3.68
N ASP A 265 -0.02 43.27 -2.78
CA ASP A 265 -1.39 43.67 -3.08
C ASP A 265 -1.35 44.45 -4.39
N ALA A 266 -2.40 44.34 -5.17
CA ALA A 266 -2.59 45.03 -6.44
C ALA A 266 -2.69 46.55 -6.23
N ALA A 267 -1.56 47.15 -5.84
CA ALA A 267 -1.32 48.57 -5.76
C ALA A 267 -0.39 48.90 -6.93
N GLU A 268 -0.97 49.58 -7.91
CA GLU A 268 -0.36 50.65 -8.71
C GLU A 268 1.17 50.79 -8.52
N ASP A 269 1.93 50.05 -9.32
CA ASP A 269 3.38 50.22 -9.45
C ASP A 269 3.69 50.58 -10.90
N ASP A 270 3.51 51.86 -11.20
CA ASP A 270 3.93 52.51 -12.43
C ASP A 270 5.48 52.68 -12.52
N GLY A 271 6.25 52.14 -11.56
CA GLY A 271 7.72 52.26 -11.51
C GLY A 271 8.50 51.06 -12.07
N ASP A 272 8.02 49.82 -11.90
CA ASP A 272 8.72 48.58 -12.31
C ASP A 272 8.47 48.19 -13.78
N GLY A 273 7.46 48.79 -14.43
CA GLY A 273 7.17 48.58 -15.86
C GLY A 273 8.30 49.07 -16.78
N ASP A 274 8.81 50.27 -16.52
CA ASP A 274 9.82 50.95 -17.35
C ASP A 274 11.21 50.30 -17.27
N ASP A 275 11.58 49.70 -16.14
CA ASP A 275 12.85 48.95 -16.00
C ASP A 275 12.77 47.60 -16.71
N LEU A 276 11.62 46.92 -16.63
CA LEU A 276 11.40 45.67 -17.36
C LEU A 276 11.36 45.90 -18.88
N GLU A 277 10.70 46.96 -19.35
CA GLU A 277 10.66 47.35 -20.77
C GLU A 277 12.07 47.67 -21.30
N ARG A 278 12.84 48.51 -20.60
CA ARG A 278 14.23 48.84 -20.99
C ARG A 278 15.15 47.62 -21.04
N ARG A 279 15.02 46.69 -20.08
CA ARG A 279 15.79 45.43 -20.08
C ARG A 279 15.35 44.49 -21.19
N ALA A 280 14.05 44.42 -21.47
CA ALA A 280 13.53 43.62 -22.58
C ALA A 280 14.04 44.17 -23.92
N ASP A 281 14.03 45.49 -24.12
CA ASP A 281 14.53 46.15 -25.34
C ASP A 281 16.03 45.92 -25.55
N ALA A 282 16.84 46.00 -24.49
CA ALA A 282 18.27 45.70 -24.57
C ALA A 282 18.51 44.23 -24.97
N VAL A 283 17.69 43.31 -24.46
CA VAL A 283 17.77 41.88 -24.81
C VAL A 283 17.26 41.61 -26.23
N LEU A 284 16.21 42.30 -26.68
CA LEU A 284 15.69 42.22 -28.05
C LEU A 284 16.71 42.76 -29.05
N ALA A 285 17.39 43.87 -28.73
CA ALA A 285 18.48 44.41 -29.56
C ALA A 285 19.63 43.40 -29.71
N LYS A 286 20.01 42.74 -28.61
CA LYS A 286 21.01 41.67 -28.62
C LYS A 286 20.55 40.44 -29.42
N LEU A 287 19.29 40.05 -29.29
CA LEU A 287 18.66 38.96 -30.06
C LEU A 287 18.69 39.26 -31.56
N HIS A 288 18.37 40.50 -31.97
CA HIS A 288 18.41 40.94 -33.36
C HIS A 288 19.83 40.99 -33.93
N ALA A 289 20.82 41.37 -33.11
CA ALA A 289 22.21 41.49 -33.57
C ALA A 289 22.97 40.16 -33.64
N SER A 290 22.69 39.22 -32.73
CA SER A 290 23.52 38.00 -32.54
C SER A 290 22.73 36.69 -32.49
N GLY A 291 21.41 36.72 -32.66
CA GLY A 291 20.56 35.54 -32.69
C GLY A 291 20.30 34.90 -31.31
N GLU A 292 19.35 33.96 -31.27
CA GLU A 292 18.80 33.39 -30.02
C GLU A 292 19.82 32.60 -29.19
N SER A 293 20.84 32.02 -29.85
CA SER A 293 21.91 31.28 -29.21
C SER A 293 22.81 32.16 -28.32
N SER A 294 22.82 33.48 -28.53
CA SER A 294 23.61 34.45 -27.74
C SER A 294 22.99 34.82 -26.39
N LEU A 295 21.77 34.36 -26.10
CA LEU A 295 21.04 34.71 -24.88
C LEU A 295 21.36 33.80 -23.70
N THR A 296 21.67 34.41 -22.56
CA THR A 296 21.83 33.74 -21.26
C THR A 296 20.49 33.29 -20.68
N ARG A 297 20.51 32.38 -19.70
CA ARG A 297 19.30 31.91 -19.00
C ARG A 297 18.51 33.05 -18.34
N ARG A 298 19.20 34.09 -17.85
CA ARG A 298 18.56 35.27 -17.25
C ARG A 298 17.86 36.13 -18.30
N GLU A 299 18.52 36.39 -19.43
CA GLU A 299 17.95 37.20 -20.53
C GLU A 299 16.72 36.52 -21.16
N ARG A 300 16.72 35.19 -21.31
CA ARG A 300 15.52 34.44 -21.74
C ARG A 300 14.37 34.54 -20.74
N ALA A 301 14.66 34.53 -19.44
CA ALA A 301 13.64 34.70 -18.41
C ALA A 301 13.02 36.11 -18.47
N THR A 302 13.82 37.15 -18.74
CA THR A 302 13.34 38.53 -18.95
C THR A 302 12.38 38.63 -20.12
N LEU A 303 12.70 38.02 -21.28
CA LEU A 303 11.79 38.01 -22.44
C LEU A 303 10.49 37.27 -22.17
N LYS A 304 10.54 36.15 -21.42
CA LYS A 304 9.35 35.40 -21.04
C LYS A 304 8.43 36.23 -20.15
N LEU A 305 9.00 36.88 -19.13
CA LEU A 305 8.25 37.74 -18.22
C LEU A 305 7.64 38.95 -18.96
N TYR A 306 8.38 39.55 -19.88
CA TYR A 306 7.89 40.64 -20.72
C TYR A 306 6.72 40.19 -21.62
N SER A 307 6.84 39.03 -22.27
CA SER A 307 5.77 38.45 -23.11
C SER A 307 4.49 38.15 -22.31
N GLU A 308 4.63 37.58 -21.12
CA GLU A 308 3.50 37.32 -20.20
C GLU A 308 2.79 38.62 -19.80
N ARG A 309 3.56 39.67 -19.46
CA ARG A 309 3.01 40.99 -19.09
C ARG A 309 2.34 41.70 -20.28
N ALA A 310 2.94 41.64 -21.46
CA ALA A 310 2.37 42.21 -22.69
C ALA A 310 1.05 41.52 -23.08
N ARG A 311 0.98 40.19 -22.90
CA ARG A 311 -0.26 39.42 -23.13
C ARG A 311 -1.34 39.79 -22.11
N ALA A 312 -0.98 39.90 -20.83
CA ALA A 312 -1.91 40.32 -19.78
C ALA A 312 -2.44 41.75 -19.99
N LYS A 313 -1.64 42.68 -20.54
CA LYS A 313 -2.11 44.03 -20.94
C LYS A 313 -3.13 43.97 -22.07
N ARG A 314 -2.92 43.11 -23.09
CA ARG A 314 -3.86 42.92 -24.22
C ARG A 314 -5.18 42.25 -23.82
N GLU A 315 -5.18 41.42 -22.78
CA GLU A 315 -6.39 40.74 -22.29
C GLU A 315 -7.23 41.64 -21.36
N ARG A 316 -6.69 42.79 -20.92
CA ARG A 316 -7.34 43.75 -20.00
C ARG A 316 -7.82 45.05 -20.66
N GLY A 317 -7.40 45.33 -21.90
CA GLY A 317 -7.81 46.50 -22.68
C GLY A 317 -8.61 46.09 -23.90
#